data_AF-A0A1V1NZB0-F1
#
_entry.id   AF-A0A1V1NZB0-F1
#
_cell.length_a   1.000
_cell.length_b   1.000
_cell.length_c   1.000
_cell.angle_alpha   90.00
_cell.angle_beta   90.00
_cell.angle_gamma   90.00
#
_symmetry.space_group_name_H-M   'P 1'
#
loop_
_entity.id
_entity.type
_entity.pdbx_description
1 polymer ?
#
loop_
_entity_poly.entity_id
_entity_poly.type
_entity_poly.pdbx_seq_one_letter_code
_entity_poly.pdbx_strand_id
1 'polypeptide(L)'
;MMFYGRENELNLLEEKYFSSKSELVVIYGRRRIGKSTLINKFAENKKTLKFEGIEGEQSQYQIQNVSEQLIAKTKDPFAGGTLFDRWEIVFSYLTEKIVINKRRKKN
;
A
#
# COMPACT_ATOMS: atom_id res chain seq x y z
N MET A 1 -2.81 17.02 15.27
CA MET A 1 -2.79 17.94 14.11
C MET A 1 -4.20 18.01 13.55
N MET A 2 -4.71 19.22 13.28
CA MET A 2 -6.08 19.41 12.78
C MET A 2 -6.08 19.20 11.25
N PHE A 3 -6.93 18.31 10.74
CA PHE A 3 -7.12 18.06 9.31
C PHE A 3 -8.38 18.81 8.86
N TYR A 4 -8.28 19.62 7.80
CA TYR A 4 -9.37 20.50 7.37
C TYR A 4 -9.78 20.24 5.92
N GLY A 5 -11.09 20.22 5.66
CA GLY A 5 -11.68 19.91 4.37
C GLY A 5 -11.48 18.45 3.95
N ARG A 6 -11.67 18.17 2.66
CA ARG A 6 -11.57 16.83 2.05
C ARG A 6 -12.53 15.77 2.60
N GLU A 7 -13.63 16.20 3.22
CA GLU A 7 -14.63 15.29 3.79
C GLU A 7 -15.24 14.38 2.72
N ASN A 8 -15.54 14.93 1.55
CA ASN A 8 -16.08 14.16 0.42
C ASN A 8 -15.08 13.10 -0.07
N GLU A 9 -13.80 13.45 -0.23
CA GLU A 9 -12.77 12.51 -0.65
C GLU A 9 -12.50 11.44 0.41
N LEU A 10 -12.50 11.79 1.70
CA LEU A 10 -12.38 10.81 2.79
C LEU A 10 -13.58 9.85 2.80
N ASN A 11 -14.81 10.37 2.70
CA ASN A 11 -16.01 9.54 2.66
C ASN A 11 -16.00 8.57 1.48
N LEU A 12 -15.55 9.03 0.30
CA LEU A 12 -15.39 8.16 -0.86
C LEU A 12 -14.37 7.05 -0.60
N LEU A 13 -13.23 7.36 0.02
CA LEU A 13 -12.22 6.36 0.37
C LEU A 13 -12.75 5.33 1.40
N GLU A 14 -13.51 5.76 2.41
CA GLU A 14 -14.15 4.86 3.37
C GLU A 14 -15.20 3.96 2.69
N GLU A 15 -16.05 4.52 1.83
CA GLU A 15 -17.04 3.75 1.08
C GLU A 15 -16.37 2.64 0.25
N LYS A 16 -15.28 2.96 -0.45
CA LYS A 16 -14.52 1.96 -1.22
C LYS A 16 -13.79 0.96 -0.31
N TYR A 17 -13.29 1.40 0.85
CA TYR A 17 -12.64 0.50 1.79
C TYR A 17 -13.59 -0.56 2.38
N PHE A 18 -14.86 -0.21 2.61
CA PHE A 18 -15.88 -1.13 3.12
C PHE A 18 -16.70 -1.83 2.02
N SER A 19 -16.40 -1.57 0.74
CA SER A 19 -17.02 -2.26 -0.40
C SER A 19 -16.76 -3.77 -0.33
N SER A 20 -17.75 -4.56 -0.76
CA SER A 20 -17.61 -6.02 -0.91
C SER A 20 -16.86 -6.43 -2.17
N LYS A 21 -16.45 -5.47 -3.01
CA LYS A 21 -15.73 -5.67 -4.26
C LYS A 21 -14.25 -5.34 -4.11
N SER A 22 -13.44 -5.79 -5.06
CA SER A 22 -12.05 -5.34 -5.18
C SER A 22 -12.01 -3.92 -5.75
N GLU A 23 -11.41 -2.99 -5.01
CA GLU A 23 -11.36 -1.57 -5.37
C GLU A 23 -9.91 -1.14 -5.64
N LEU A 24 -9.71 -0.33 -6.69
CA LEU A 24 -8.45 0.36 -6.98
C LEU A 24 -8.76 1.85 -7.09
N VAL A 25 -8.21 2.65 -6.17
CA VAL A 25 -8.43 4.10 -6.13
C VAL A 25 -7.15 4.83 -6.54
N VAL A 26 -7.26 5.68 -7.56
CA VAL A 26 -6.17 6.54 -8.03
C VAL A 26 -6.43 7.98 -7.61
N ILE A 27 -5.54 8.54 -6.79
CA ILE A 27 -5.62 9.94 -6.33
C ILE A 27 -4.58 10.77 -7.08
N TYR A 28 -5.04 11.73 -7.89
CA TYR A 28 -4.19 12.59 -8.71
C TYR A 28 -4.46 14.08 -8.45
N GLY A 29 -3.57 14.95 -8.93
CA GLY A 29 -3.67 16.40 -8.77
C GLY A 29 -2.31 17.09 -8.65
N ARG A 30 -2.30 18.42 -8.55
CA ARG A 30 -1.07 19.25 -8.50
C ARG A 30 -0.13 18.88 -7.35
N ARG A 31 1.16 19.18 -7.50
CA ARG A 31 2.15 19.00 -6.42
C ARG A 31 1.70 19.83 -5.20
N ARG A 32 1.88 19.29 -3.99
CA ARG A 32 1.59 19.96 -2.70
C ARG A 32 0.12 20.26 -2.35
N ILE A 33 -0.87 19.73 -3.07
CA ILE A 33 -2.31 19.89 -2.72
C ILE A 33 -2.82 18.98 -1.59
N GLY A 34 -1.93 18.33 -0.85
CA GLY A 34 -2.28 17.51 0.31
C GLY A 34 -2.70 16.07 0.02
N LYS A 35 -2.40 15.51 -1.16
CA LYS A 35 -2.74 14.11 -1.52
C LYS A 35 -2.18 13.10 -0.51
N SER A 36 -0.89 13.18 -0.20
CA SER A 36 -0.26 12.28 0.78
C SER A 36 -0.86 12.46 2.17
N THR A 37 -1.23 13.69 2.54
CA THR A 37 -1.92 13.99 3.80
C THR A 37 -3.29 13.32 3.86
N LEU A 38 -4.07 13.38 2.77
CA LEU A 38 -5.37 12.69 2.65
C LEU A 38 -5.21 11.17 2.82
N ILE A 39 -4.24 10.56 2.12
CA ILE A 39 -3.97 9.11 2.22
C ILE A 39 -3.55 8.73 3.64
N ASN A 40 -2.63 9.49 4.24
CA ASN A 40 -2.18 9.26 5.61
C ASN A 40 -3.35 9.37 6.60
N LYS A 41 -4.21 10.37 6.43
CA LYS A 41 -5.41 10.59 7.27
C LYS A 41 -6.39 9.44 7.14
N PHE A 42 -6.69 9.01 5.92
CA PHE A 42 -7.53 7.84 5.65
C PHE A 42 -6.96 6.55 6.24
N ALA A 43 -5.63 6.37 6.19
CA ALA A 43 -4.96 5.20 6.72
C ALA A 43 -4.89 5.13 8.25
N GLU A 44 -5.22 6.22 8.96
CA GLU A 44 -5.25 6.24 10.43
C GLU A 44 -6.19 5.13 10.94
N ASN A 45 -5.72 4.40 11.97
CA ASN A 45 -6.44 3.27 12.59
C ASN A 45 -6.75 2.08 11.66
N LYS A 46 -6.17 2.05 10.44
CA LYS A 46 -6.29 0.92 9.50
C LYS A 46 -4.98 0.15 9.40
N LYS A 47 -5.07 -1.17 9.22
CA LYS A 47 -3.90 -2.01 8.95
C LYS A 47 -3.40 -1.71 7.54
N THR A 48 -2.38 -0.86 7.44
CA THR A 48 -1.93 -0.29 6.17
C THR A 48 -0.50 -0.68 5.87
N LEU A 49 -0.23 -1.08 4.62
CA LEU A 49 1.11 -1.12 4.05
C LEU A 49 1.25 0.09 3.13
N LYS A 50 2.26 0.91 3.40
CA LYS A 50 2.59 2.10 2.62
C LYS A 50 3.93 1.90 1.96
N PHE A 51 3.97 2.13 0.65
CA PHE A 51 5.18 2.12 -0.15
C PHE A 51 5.37 3.50 -0.78
N GLU A 52 6.58 4.01 -0.73
CA GLU A 52 6.94 5.28 -1.38
C GLU A 52 7.80 4.98 -2.60
N GLY A 53 7.38 5.46 -3.77
CA GLY A 53 8.17 5.39 -5.00
C GLY A 53 9.18 6.51 -5.08
N ILE A 54 10.26 6.28 -5.83
CA ILE A 54 11.34 7.25 -6.03
C ILE A 54 11.06 8.06 -7.29
N GLU A 55 10.99 9.39 -7.18
CA GLU A 55 10.63 10.27 -8.31
C GLU A 55 11.68 10.16 -9.44
N GLY A 56 11.23 9.87 -10.66
CA GLY A 56 12.10 9.79 -11.85
C GLY A 56 12.79 8.44 -12.08
N GLU A 57 12.65 7.48 -11.15
CA GLU A 57 13.32 6.19 -11.28
C GLU A 57 12.57 5.19 -12.15
N GLN A 58 13.35 4.32 -12.81
CA GLN A 58 12.84 3.25 -13.67
C GLN A 58 12.18 2.13 -12.87
N SER A 59 11.33 1.34 -13.54
CA SER A 59 10.56 0.27 -12.92
C SER A 59 11.41 -0.71 -12.11
N GLN A 60 12.62 -1.04 -12.55
CA GLN A 60 13.50 -1.95 -11.81
C GLN A 60 13.93 -1.41 -10.45
N TYR A 61 14.33 -0.13 -10.39
CA TYR A 61 14.65 0.52 -9.12
C TYR A 61 13.41 0.65 -8.22
N GLN A 62 12.23 0.86 -8.79
CA GLN A 62 10.97 0.87 -8.01
C GLN A 62 10.68 -0.51 -7.40
N ILE A 63 10.86 -1.58 -8.17
CA ILE A 63 10.66 -2.96 -7.70
C ILE A 63 11.62 -3.25 -6.55
N GLN A 64 12.91 -2.93 -6.72
CA GLN A 64 13.90 -3.11 -5.66
C GLN A 64 13.50 -2.36 -4.38
N ASN A 65 13.20 -1.06 -4.51
CA ASN A 65 12.83 -0.20 -3.39
C ASN A 65 11.55 -0.69 -2.67
N VAL A 66 10.52 -1.10 -3.41
CA VAL A 66 9.30 -1.67 -2.80
C VAL A 66 9.60 -3.00 -2.10
N SER A 67 10.48 -3.82 -2.67
CA SER A 67 10.85 -5.11 -2.11
C SER A 67 11.60 -4.96 -0.79
N GLU A 68 12.56 -4.03 -0.71
CA GLU A 68 13.26 -3.69 0.53
C GLU A 68 12.28 -3.19 1.61
N GLN A 69 11.37 -2.29 1.25
CA GLN A 69 10.32 -1.81 2.16
C GLN A 69 9.39 -2.93 2.62
N LEU A 70 9.06 -3.88 1.74
CA LEU A 70 8.18 -5.01 2.01
C LEU A 70 8.83 -6.01 2.98
N ILE A 71 10.09 -6.38 2.74
CA ILE A 71 10.87 -7.27 3.61
C ILE A 71 10.94 -6.68 5.03
N ALA A 72 11.32 -5.40 5.14
CA ALA A 72 11.43 -4.71 6.41
C ALA A 72 10.10 -4.67 7.19
N LYS A 73 8.96 -4.50 6.49
CA LYS A 73 7.63 -4.44 7.10
C LYS A 73 7.05 -5.81 7.45
N THR A 74 7.41 -6.86 6.71
CA THR A 74 6.87 -8.21 6.93
C THR A 74 7.63 -8.99 8.00
N LYS A 75 8.90 -8.63 8.28
CA LYS A 75 9.78 -9.36 9.21
C LYS A 75 9.87 -10.86 8.91
N ASP A 76 9.65 -11.25 7.66
CA ASP A 76 9.71 -12.64 7.24
C ASP A 76 11.19 -13.02 7.01
N PRO A 77 11.74 -13.97 7.77
CA PRO A 77 13.13 -14.38 7.65
C PRO A 77 13.46 -15.03 6.30
N PHE A 78 12.45 -15.50 5.55
CA PHE A 78 12.64 -16.13 4.24
C PHE A 78 12.58 -15.14 3.07
N ALA A 79 12.20 -13.89 3.33
CA ALA A 79 12.04 -12.90 2.27
C ALA A 79 13.38 -12.49 1.64
N GLY A 80 14.49 -12.58 2.40
CA GLY A 80 15.84 -12.31 1.89
C GLY A 80 16.33 -13.30 0.82
N GLY A 81 15.70 -14.46 0.68
CA GLY A 81 15.99 -15.43 -0.37
C GLY A 81 15.17 -15.24 -1.66
N THR A 82 14.24 -14.27 -1.69
CA THR A 82 13.37 -14.06 -2.85
C THR A 82 13.97 -13.03 -3.79
N LEU A 83 14.12 -13.37 -5.07
CA LEU A 83 14.50 -12.41 -6.11
C LEU A 83 13.26 -11.67 -6.60
N PHE A 84 13.14 -10.39 -6.27
CA PHE A 84 12.09 -9.52 -6.79
C PHE A 84 12.60 -8.77 -8.02
N ASP A 85 12.39 -9.35 -9.20
CA ASP A 85 12.82 -8.76 -10.49
C ASP A 85 11.65 -8.20 -11.32
N ARG A 86 10.41 -8.49 -10.89
CA ARG A 86 9.17 -8.15 -11.58
C ARG A 86 8.02 -7.99 -10.58
N TRP A 87 7.03 -7.16 -10.93
CA TRP A 87 5.90 -6.84 -10.06
C TRP A 87 5.03 -8.05 -9.71
N GLU A 88 4.93 -9.02 -10.61
CA GLU A 88 4.17 -10.26 -10.40
C GLU A 88 4.68 -11.03 -9.17
N ILE A 89 6.01 -11.04 -8.95
CA ILE A 89 6.62 -11.69 -7.78
C ILE A 89 6.29 -10.90 -6.51
N VAL A 90 6.40 -9.57 -6.57
CA VAL A 90 6.05 -8.68 -5.45
C VAL A 90 4.59 -8.91 -5.02
N PHE A 91 3.67 -8.92 -5.98
CA PHE A 91 2.25 -9.14 -5.70
C PHE A 91 1.96 -10.57 -5.22
N SER A 92 2.59 -11.58 -5.80
CA SER A 92 2.43 -12.98 -5.36
C SER A 92 2.85 -13.16 -3.90
N TYR A 93 4.01 -12.62 -3.53
CA TYR A 93 4.49 -12.65 -2.15
C TYR A 93 3.55 -11.90 -1.18
N LEU A 94 3.06 -10.71 -1.58
CA LEU A 94 2.05 -9.96 -0.83
C LEU A 94 0.78 -10.81 -0.59
N THR A 95 0.28 -11.48 -1.62
CA THR A 95 -0.91 -12.33 -1.52
C THR A 95 -0.70 -13.51 -0.58
N GLU A 96 0.39 -14.26 -0.73
CA GLU A 96 0.66 -15.44 0.10
C GLU A 96 0.83 -15.07 1.57
N LYS A 97 1.71 -14.11 1.84
CA LYS A 97 2.13 -13.82 3.22
C LYS A 97 1.13 -12.97 3.98
N ILE A 98 0.39 -12.10 3.30
CA ILE A 98 -0.42 -11.07 3.96
C ILE A 98 -1.92 -11.35 3.79
N VAL A 99 -2.35 -11.86 2.62
CA VAL A 99 -3.77 -12.11 2.35
C VAL A 99 -4.17 -13.52 2.80
N ILE A 100 -3.43 -14.56 2.40
CA ILE A 100 -3.79 -15.96 2.67
C ILE A 100 -3.56 -16.34 4.14
N ASN A 101 -2.42 -15.98 4.73
CA ASN A 101 -2.15 -16.28 6.14
C ASN A 101 -3.12 -15.61 7.12
N LYS A 102 -3.75 -14.48 6.75
CA LYS A 102 -4.83 -13.88 7.54
C LYS A 102 -6.11 -14.71 7.55
N ARG A 103 -6.44 -15.39 6.44
CA ARG A 103 -7.63 -16.26 6.35
C ARG A 103 -7.44 -17.53 7.18
N ARG A 104 -6.23 -18.11 7.18
CA ARG A 104 -5.91 -19.31 7.97
C ARG A 104 -5.91 -19.10 9.49
N LYS A 105 -5.62 -17.89 9.99
CA LYS A 105 -5.67 -17.58 11.43
C LYS A 105 -7.07 -17.23 11.97
N LYS A 106 -8.06 -17.09 11.09
CA LYS A 106 -9.44 -16.69 11.45
C LYS A 106 -10.43 -17.87 11.42
N ASN A 107 -9.94 -19.05 11.04
CA ASN A 107 -10.59 -20.36 11.18
C ASN A 107 -9.92 -21.10 12.33
#